data_AF-A0A2P2ICS5-F1
#
_entry.id   AF-A0A2P2ICS5-F1
#
_cell.length_a   1.000
_cell.length_b   1.000
_cell.length_c   1.000
_cell.angle_alpha   90.00
_cell.angle_beta   90.00
_cell.angle_gamma   90.00
#
_symmetry.space_group_name_H-M   'P 1'
#
loop_
_entity.id
_entity.type
_entity.pdbx_description
1 polymer ?
#
loop_
_entity_poly.entity_id
_entity_poly.type
_entity_poly.pdbx_seq_one_letter_code
_entity_poly.pdbx_strand_id
1 'polypeptide(L)'
;MPICGYMTSVCGVLLSLWGIIQLLLMGVLFYIESPAFIDDLPIGEHYDTEEDYLLDVHRGFRANAFNCLIGACLYIVTLVFSTWQFYVNQKTTFQV
;
A
#
# COMPACT_ATOMS: atom_id res chain seq x y z
N MET A 1 -2.49 -7.27 -26.98
CA MET A 1 -3.64 -8.14 -26.67
C MET A 1 -4.24 -7.63 -25.38
N PRO A 2 -5.52 -7.21 -25.34
CA PRO A 2 -6.16 -6.85 -24.07
C PRO A 2 -6.26 -8.11 -23.19
N ILE A 3 -5.67 -8.07 -22.00
CA ILE A 3 -5.63 -9.21 -21.07
C ILE A 3 -6.83 -9.17 -20.10
N CYS A 4 -7.35 -7.97 -19.83
CA CYS A 4 -8.46 -7.74 -18.90
C CYS A 4 -9.53 -6.85 -19.57
N GLY A 5 -10.81 -7.09 -19.29
CA GLY A 5 -11.92 -6.32 -19.86
C GLY A 5 -11.98 -4.87 -19.37
N TYR A 6 -12.63 -3.99 -20.14
CA TYR A 6 -12.74 -2.55 -19.88
C TYR A 6 -13.22 -2.22 -18.45
N MET A 7 -14.29 -2.89 -17.98
CA MET A 7 -14.85 -2.67 -16.64
C MET A 7 -13.88 -3.05 -15.52
N THR A 8 -13.18 -4.17 -15.66
CA THR A 8 -12.21 -4.66 -14.67
C THR A 8 -10.97 -3.76 -14.61
N SER A 9 -10.56 -3.18 -15.75
CA SER A 9 -9.45 -2.23 -15.82
C SER A 9 -9.74 -0.92 -15.06
N VAL A 10 -10.97 -0.41 -15.15
CA VAL A 10 -11.40 0.80 -14.40
C VAL A 10 -11.41 0.54 -12.89
N CYS A 11 -11.94 -0.61 -12.46
CA CYS A 11 -11.88 -1.01 -11.05
C CYS A 11 -10.43 -1.12 -10.54
N GLY A 12 -9.53 -1.68 -11.35
CA GLY A 12 -8.10 -1.78 -11.02
C GLY A 12 -7.41 -0.43 -10.82
N VAL A 13 -7.76 0.58 -11.63
CA VAL A 13 -7.24 1.94 -11.48
C VAL A 13 -7.75 2.60 -10.19
N LEU A 14 -9.06 2.51 -9.92
CA LEU A 14 -9.67 3.12 -8.72
C LEU A 14 -9.12 2.50 -7.43
N LEU A 15 -9.04 1.16 -7.36
CA LEU A 15 -8.48 0.46 -6.20
C LEU A 15 -6.99 0.77 -6.02
N SER A 16 -6.23 0.87 -7.11
CA SER A 16 -4.81 1.21 -7.02
C SER A 16 -4.61 2.63 -6.51
N LEU A 17 -5.39 3.60 -6.99
CA LEU A 17 -5.32 4.99 -6.52
C LEU A 17 -5.64 5.10 -5.02
N TRP A 18 -6.72 4.43 -4.59
CA TRP A 18 -7.10 4.39 -3.18
C TRP A 18 -6.00 3.75 -2.30
N GLY A 19 -5.49 2.59 -2.73
CA GLY A 19 -4.42 1.88 -2.01
C GLY A 19 -3.14 2.70 -1.90
N ILE A 20 -2.74 3.43 -2.95
CA ILE A 20 -1.56 4.32 -2.91
C ILE A 20 -1.73 5.42 -1.86
N ILE A 21 -2.87 6.12 -1.86
CA ILE A 21 -3.12 7.22 -0.92
C ILE A 21 -3.11 6.71 0.52
N GLN A 22 -3.82 5.62 0.80
CA GLN A 22 -3.90 5.06 2.14
C GLN A 22 -2.54 4.54 2.62
N LEU A 23 -1.81 3.77 1.81
CA LEU A 23 -0.53 3.18 2.20
C LEU A 23 0.60 4.21 2.32
N LEU A 24 0.62 5.25 1.49
CA LEU A 24 1.60 6.34 1.64
C LEU A 24 1.34 7.12 2.92
N LEU A 25 0.08 7.45 3.21
CA LEU A 25 -0.27 8.18 4.42
C LEU A 25 0.09 7.34 5.66
N MET A 26 -0.26 6.05 5.69
CA MET A 26 0.15 5.13 6.76
C MET A 26 1.66 5.04 6.88
N GLY A 27 2.38 4.80 5.77
CA GLY A 27 3.83 4.64 5.78
C GLY A 27 4.57 5.86 6.33
N VAL A 28 4.09 7.07 6.02
CA VAL A 28 4.65 8.32 6.58
C VAL A 28 4.32 8.46 8.07
N LEU A 29 3.09 8.14 8.49
CA LEU A 29 2.72 8.20 9.91
C LEU A 29 3.47 7.16 10.76
N PHE A 30 3.74 5.97 10.23
CA PHE A 30 4.60 4.98 10.86
C PHE A 30 6.07 5.42 10.90
N TYR A 31 6.56 6.13 9.87
CA TYR A 31 7.93 6.66 9.86
C TYR A 31 8.17 7.76 10.90
N ILE A 32 7.14 8.55 11.23
CA ILE A 32 7.17 9.58 12.27
C ILE A 32 6.90 8.97 13.67
N GLU A 33 6.69 7.65 13.75
CA GLU A 33 6.40 6.92 15.01
C GLU A 33 5.18 7.50 15.74
N SER A 34 4.10 7.76 14.99
CA SER A 34 2.87 8.33 15.56
C SER A 34 2.25 7.40 16.62
N PRO A 35 1.94 7.91 17.83
CA PRO A 35 1.38 7.10 18.92
C PRO A 35 -0.03 6.57 18.60
N ALA A 36 -0.70 7.10 17.57
CA ALA A 36 -2.01 6.62 17.13
C ALA A 36 -1.98 5.18 16.57
N PHE A 37 -0.80 4.66 16.20
CA PHE A 37 -0.63 3.32 15.61
C PHE A 37 0.07 2.33 16.53
N ILE A 38 0.23 2.66 17.81
CA ILE A 38 0.94 1.78 18.74
C ILE A 38 0.21 0.44 18.94
N ASP A 39 -1.12 0.45 18.86
CA ASP A 39 -1.96 -0.74 18.97
C ASP A 39 -1.88 -1.66 17.72
N ASP A 40 -1.43 -1.12 16.59
CA ASP A 40 -1.27 -1.85 15.33
C ASP A 40 0.13 -2.47 15.18
N LEU A 41 1.02 -2.26 16.15
CA LEU A 41 2.36 -2.83 16.10
C LEU A 41 2.35 -4.32 16.47
N PRO A 42 3.20 -5.14 15.83
CA PRO A 42 3.37 -6.55 16.19
C PRO A 42 4.26 -6.68 17.45
N ILE A 43 3.82 -6.10 18.57
CA ILE A 43 4.48 -6.20 19.87
C ILE A 43 4.04 -7.47 20.60
N GLY A 44 4.97 -8.12 21.32
CA GLY A 44 4.65 -9.24 22.20
C GLY A 44 3.78 -8.83 23.40
N GLU A 45 3.02 -9.77 23.97
CA GLU A 45 2.16 -9.50 25.14
C GLU A 45 2.94 -9.35 26.46
N HIS A 46 4.20 -9.80 26.51
CA HIS A 46 5.01 -9.78 27.73
C HIS A 46 6.45 -9.37 27.43
N TYR A 47 6.97 -8.43 28.22
CA TYR A 47 8.35 -7.98 28.20
C TYR A 47 8.90 -8.00 29.63
N ASP A 48 10.12 -8.50 29.79
CA ASP A 48 10.81 -8.54 31.09
C ASP A 48 11.33 -7.16 31.51
N THR A 49 11.62 -6.28 30.54
CA THR A 49 12.20 -4.95 30.76
C THR A 49 11.49 -3.87 29.94
N GLU A 50 11.35 -2.66 30.48
CA GLU A 50 10.82 -1.49 29.76
C GLU A 50 11.68 -1.13 28.53
N GLU A 51 13.00 -1.31 28.61
CA GLU A 51 13.91 -1.05 27.50
C GLU A 51 13.66 -1.98 26.30
N ASP A 52 13.37 -3.25 26.56
CA ASP A 52 13.05 -4.24 25.53
C ASP A 52 11.73 -3.92 24.83
N TYR A 53 10.73 -3.44 25.59
CA TYR A 53 9.47 -2.96 25.05
C TYR A 53 9.67 -1.78 24.10
N LEU A 54 10.40 -0.74 24.53
CA LEU A 54 10.63 0.45 23.70
C LEU A 54 11.41 0.11 22.42
N LEU A 55 12.41 -0.77 22.53
CA LEU A 55 13.19 -1.21 21.37
C LEU A 55 12.31 -1.94 20.34
N ASP A 56 11.42 -2.82 20.80
CA ASP A 56 10.52 -3.55 19.89
C ASP A 56 9.43 -2.66 19.29
N VAL A 57 8.96 -1.65 20.04
CA VAL A 57 8.07 -0.61 19.52
C VAL A 57 8.73 0.16 18.36
N HIS A 58 9.93 0.72 18.56
CA HIS A 58 10.65 1.42 17.49
C HIS A 58 10.91 0.52 16.27
N ARG A 59 11.21 -0.77 16.53
CA ARG A 59 11.40 -1.76 15.46
C ARG A 59 10.11 -2.04 14.70
N GLY A 60 8.98 -2.18 15.39
CA GLY A 60 7.66 -2.42 14.82
C GLY A 60 7.20 -1.25 13.93
N PHE A 61 7.37 -0.01 14.40
CA PHE A 61 7.08 1.19 13.60
C PHE A 61 7.87 1.19 12.30
N ARG A 62 9.18 0.95 12.37
CA ARG A 62 10.05 0.96 11.19
C ARG A 62 9.73 -0.18 10.23
N ALA A 63 9.44 -1.38 10.73
CA ALA A 63 9.06 -2.53 9.91
C ALA A 63 7.74 -2.27 9.17
N ASN A 64 6.71 -1.79 9.87
CA ASN A 64 5.41 -1.46 9.29
C ASN A 64 5.52 -0.31 8.28
N ALA A 65 6.30 0.73 8.56
CA ALA A 65 6.56 1.83 7.63
C ALA A 65 7.12 1.32 6.29
N PHE A 66 8.13 0.44 6.33
CA PHE A 66 8.71 -0.13 5.12
C PHE A 66 7.72 -1.04 4.37
N ASN A 67 6.95 -1.87 5.09
CA ASN A 67 5.94 -2.73 4.47
C ASN A 67 4.87 -1.91 3.75
N CYS A 68 4.35 -0.85 4.39
CA CYS A 68 3.38 0.05 3.77
C CYS A 68 3.96 0.80 2.56
N LEU A 69 5.21 1.27 2.65
CA LEU A 69 5.87 1.97 1.56
C LEU A 69 6.13 1.06 0.35
N ILE A 70 6.59 -0.17 0.58
CA ILE A 70 6.76 -1.19 -0.47
C ILE A 70 5.39 -1.54 -1.08
N GLY A 71 4.35 -1.71 -0.24
CA GLY A 71 2.98 -1.90 -0.70
C GLY A 71 2.51 -0.79 -1.63
N ALA A 72 2.74 0.47 -1.25
CA ALA A 72 2.42 1.62 -2.10
C ALA A 72 3.17 1.56 -3.46
N CYS A 73 4.46 1.18 -3.46
CA CYS A 73 5.21 0.96 -4.70
C CYS A 73 4.58 -0.12 -5.59
N LEU A 74 4.12 -1.23 -5.01
CA LEU A 74 3.43 -2.30 -5.76
C LEU A 74 2.12 -1.79 -6.38
N TYR A 75 1.34 -1.00 -5.65
CA TYR A 75 0.13 -0.40 -6.19
C TYR A 75 0.40 0.63 -7.30
N ILE A 76 1.53 1.34 -7.28
CA ILE A 76 1.96 2.19 -8.39
C ILE A 76 2.23 1.33 -9.64
N VAL A 77 2.89 0.18 -9.49
CA VAL A 77 3.15 -0.74 -10.61
C VAL A 77 1.84 -1.27 -11.18
N THR A 78 0.87 -1.66 -10.35
CA THR A 78 -0.45 -2.12 -10.82
C THR A 78 -1.25 -1.00 -11.47
N LEU A 79 -1.12 0.25 -10.99
CA LEU A 79 -1.74 1.42 -11.60
C LEU A 79 -1.20 1.66 -13.01
N VAL A 80 0.12 1.61 -13.20
CA VAL A 80 0.75 1.75 -14.52
C VAL A 80 0.27 0.66 -15.46
N PHE A 81 0.25 -0.60 -15.00
CA PHE A 81 -0.21 -1.72 -15.82
C PHE A 81 -1.69 -1.62 -16.19
N SER A 82 -2.56 -1.29 -15.22
CA SER A 82 -4.01 -1.15 -15.47
C SER A 82 -4.33 0.06 -16.36
N THR A 83 -3.58 1.15 -16.24
CA THR A 83 -3.71 2.33 -17.13
C THR A 83 -3.28 1.99 -18.55
N TRP A 84 -2.20 1.22 -18.72
CA TRP A 84 -1.79 0.69 -20.02
C TRP A 84 -2.87 -0.19 -20.65
N GLN A 85 -3.45 -1.12 -19.86
CA GLN A 85 -4.55 -1.97 -20.32
C GLN A 85 -5.80 -1.15 -20.68
N PHE A 86 -6.13 -0.11 -19.91
CA PHE A 86 -7.23 0.79 -20.19
C PHE A 86 -7.05 1.52 -21.54
N TYR A 87 -5.85 2.05 -21.79
CA TYR A 87 -5.53 2.74 -23.05
C TYR A 87 -5.62 1.82 -24.28
N VAL A 88 -5.10 0.58 -24.17
CA VAL A 88 -5.18 -0.42 -25.25
C VAL A 88 -6.64 -0.87 -25.49
N ASN A 89 -7.42 -1.03 -24.42
CA ASN A 89 -8.84 -1.39 -24.51
C ASN A 89 -9.67 -0.27 -25.17
N GLN A 90 -9.46 1.00 -24.80
CA GLN A 90 -10.17 2.12 -25.43
C GLN A 90 -9.98 2.13 -26.95
N LYS A 91 -8.74 1.98 -27.44
CA LYS A 91 -8.49 1.95 -28.89
C LYS A 91 -9.23 0.83 -29.62
N THR A 92 -9.36 -0.32 -28.98
CA THR A 92 -10.02 -1.50 -29.58
C THR A 92 -11.55 -1.33 -29.60
N THR A 93 -12.13 -0.69 -28.58
CA THR A 93 -13.58 -0.42 -28.51
C THR A 93 -14.01 0.72 -29.44
N PHE A 94 -13.20 1.77 -29.62
CA PHE A 94 -13.52 2.90 -30.51
C PHE A 94 -13.19 2.66 -32.00
N GLN A 95 -12.57 1.53 -32.36
CA GLN A 95 -12.30 1.12 -33.76
C GLN A 95 -13.41 0.26 -34.39
N VAL A 96 -14.58 0.18 -33.75
CA VAL A 96 -15.81 -0.42 -34.30
C VAL A 96 -16.78 0.69 -34.65
#